data_AF-A0A661PJ00-F1
#
_entry.id   AF-A0A661PJ00-F1
#
_cell.length_a   1.000
_cell.length_b   1.000
_cell.length_c   1.000
_cell.angle_alpha   90.00
_cell.angle_beta   90.00
_cell.angle_gamma   90.00
#
_symmetry.space_group_name_H-M   'P 1'
#
loop_
_entity.id
_entity.type
_entity.pdbx_description
1 polymer ?
#
loop_
_entity_poly.entity_id
_entity_poly.type
_entity_poly.pdbx_seq_one_letter_code
_entity_poly.pdbx_strand_id
1 'polypeptide(L)'
;MVSSTVSCGPPKPQGKTASVKAGSMPADAEWTGVYYSPLFGHLHVVHDGNLVEGRWQRPRKGQWGKLQGNADGNLLKFDWEEFVDGLVGPNSKKVGKGYFLYTRPTGENVDDEIVGQIGRGDDEVGTEWKAIKQRNTEPDINSIGGSGAADVGGGDWDSDNTEGGEPDEPTEPEVEAPEL
;
A
#
# COMPACT_ATOMS: atom_id res chain seq x y z
N MET A 1 7.92 -11.60 -53.51
CA MET A 1 8.74 -11.71 -52.28
C MET A 1 8.33 -10.58 -51.37
N VAL A 2 7.69 -10.88 -50.23
CA VAL A 2 7.24 -9.88 -49.26
C VAL A 2 8.33 -9.78 -48.18
N SER A 3 9.14 -8.73 -48.24
CA SER A 3 10.08 -8.40 -47.16
C SER A 3 9.29 -7.89 -45.97
N SER A 4 9.17 -8.73 -44.93
CA SER A 4 8.66 -8.31 -43.64
C SER A 4 9.80 -7.65 -42.86
N THR A 5 9.71 -6.35 -42.64
CA THR A 5 10.60 -5.61 -41.75
C THR A 5 10.21 -5.91 -40.30
N VAL A 6 10.95 -6.82 -39.67
CA VAL A 6 10.95 -6.96 -38.21
C VAL A 6 11.60 -5.71 -37.62
N SER A 7 10.76 -4.74 -37.25
CA SER A 7 11.16 -3.60 -36.42
C SER A 7 11.43 -4.12 -35.01
N CYS A 8 12.69 -4.39 -34.70
CA CYS A 8 13.15 -4.65 -33.34
C CYS A 8 13.30 -3.28 -32.65
N GLY A 9 12.32 -2.90 -31.83
CA GLY A 9 12.47 -1.75 -30.94
C GLY A 9 13.65 -1.97 -29.99
N PRO A 10 14.31 -0.90 -29.50
CA PRO A 10 15.37 -1.04 -28.52
C PRO A 10 14.85 -1.82 -27.30
N PRO A 11 15.60 -2.81 -26.78
CA PRO A 11 15.19 -3.52 -25.58
C PRO A 11 14.96 -2.51 -24.46
N LYS A 12 13.77 -2.55 -23.84
CA LYS A 12 13.49 -1.75 -22.65
C LYS A 12 14.59 -2.05 -21.61
N PRO A 13 15.13 -1.03 -20.92
CA PRO A 13 16.10 -1.25 -19.86
C PRO A 13 15.48 -2.20 -18.82
N GLN A 14 16.12 -3.35 -18.61
CA GLN A 14 15.74 -4.29 -17.55
C GLN A 14 16.08 -3.67 -16.20
N GLY A 15 15.10 -3.61 -15.30
CA GLY A 15 15.32 -3.17 -13.92
C GLY A 15 16.33 -4.07 -13.20
N LYS A 16 17.03 -3.51 -12.22
CA LYS A 16 18.00 -4.25 -11.40
C LYS A 16 17.28 -5.27 -10.54
N THR A 17 17.61 -6.55 -10.71
CA THR A 17 17.02 -7.64 -9.93
C THR A 17 17.95 -8.11 -8.83
N ALA A 18 17.36 -8.58 -7.73
CA ALA A 18 18.10 -9.17 -6.63
C ALA A 18 18.40 -10.65 -6.92
N SER A 19 19.66 -11.06 -6.82
CA SER A 19 20.06 -12.48 -6.92
C SER A 19 19.93 -13.18 -5.56
N VAL A 20 18.72 -13.16 -5.01
CA VAL A 20 18.39 -13.74 -3.71
C VAL A 20 17.70 -15.08 -3.92
N LYS A 21 18.12 -16.10 -3.17
CA LYS A 21 17.54 -17.44 -3.23
C LYS A 21 16.56 -17.64 -2.09
N ALA A 22 15.38 -18.17 -2.42
CA ALA A 22 14.44 -18.66 -1.43
C ALA A 22 15.07 -19.81 -0.62
N GLY A 23 14.84 -19.79 0.68
CA GLY A 23 15.12 -20.87 1.61
C GLY A 23 13.85 -21.26 2.36
N SER A 24 13.95 -22.29 3.19
CA SER A 24 12.84 -22.70 4.04
C SER A 24 12.50 -21.62 5.06
N MET A 25 11.21 -21.38 5.28
CA MET A 25 10.74 -20.56 6.40
C MET A 25 11.22 -21.19 7.73
N PRO A 26 11.68 -20.40 8.72
CA PRO A 26 11.98 -20.93 10.06
C PRO A 26 10.76 -21.64 10.66
N ALA A 27 11.00 -22.66 11.50
CA ALA A 27 9.93 -23.41 12.15
C ALA A 27 9.00 -22.47 12.94
N ASP A 28 7.68 -22.69 12.79
CA ASP A 28 6.61 -21.91 13.42
C ASP A 28 6.62 -20.41 13.09
N ALA A 29 7.39 -19.99 12.08
CA ALA A 29 7.40 -18.61 11.61
C ALA A 29 6.35 -18.41 10.51
N GLU A 30 5.75 -17.23 10.53
CA GLU A 30 4.78 -16.79 9.54
C GLU A 30 5.07 -15.34 9.13
N TRP A 31 4.72 -15.00 7.90
CA TRP A 31 4.83 -13.64 7.38
C TRP A 31 3.84 -12.67 8.03
N THR A 32 2.66 -13.15 8.45
CA THR A 32 1.64 -12.33 9.10
C THR A 32 2.16 -11.69 10.39
N GLY A 33 1.91 -10.40 10.57
CA GLY A 33 2.31 -9.65 11.76
C GLY A 33 2.64 -8.19 11.50
N VAL A 34 3.12 -7.51 12.55
CA VAL A 34 3.58 -6.11 12.47
C VAL A 34 5.10 -6.07 12.58
N TYR A 35 5.75 -5.35 11.66
CA TYR A 35 7.20 -5.18 11.59
C TYR A 35 7.57 -3.72 11.75
N TYR A 36 8.47 -3.40 12.67
CA TYR A 36 8.91 -2.03 12.91
C TYR A 36 10.27 -1.76 12.27
N SER A 37 10.35 -0.69 11.48
CA SER A 37 11.59 -0.13 10.95
C SER A 37 11.74 1.34 11.37
N PRO A 38 12.92 1.78 11.83
CA PRO A 38 13.16 3.20 12.12
C PRO A 38 13.00 4.12 10.91
N LEU A 39 13.18 3.60 9.69
CA LEU A 39 13.10 4.37 8.45
C LEU A 39 11.70 4.33 7.82
N PHE A 40 11.00 3.20 7.95
CA PHE A 40 9.73 2.96 7.27
C PHE A 40 8.51 2.91 8.21
N GLY A 41 8.73 2.89 9.52
CA GLY A 41 7.68 2.82 10.53
C GLY A 41 7.13 1.41 10.69
N HIS A 42 5.85 1.30 11.04
CA HIS A 42 5.17 0.02 11.20
C HIS A 42 4.66 -0.46 9.86
N LEU A 43 5.05 -1.68 9.49
CA LEU A 43 4.55 -2.44 8.36
C LEU A 43 3.64 -3.55 8.90
N HIS A 44 2.35 -3.49 8.57
CA HIS A 44 1.39 -4.54 8.88
C HIS A 44 1.31 -5.46 7.66
N VAL A 45 1.48 -6.75 7.89
CA VAL A 45 1.52 -7.77 6.84
C VAL A 45 0.48 -8.84 7.12
N VAL A 46 -0.25 -9.25 6.09
CA VAL A 46 -1.17 -10.39 6.10
C VAL A 46 -0.76 -11.33 4.98
N HIS A 47 -0.66 -12.62 5.32
CA HIS A 47 -0.30 -13.68 4.39
C HIS A 47 -1.48 -14.65 4.23
N ASP A 48 -1.90 -14.86 2.97
CA ASP A 48 -2.94 -15.82 2.60
C ASP A 48 -2.47 -16.70 1.44
N GLY A 49 -2.28 -17.99 1.71
CA GLY A 49 -1.71 -18.94 0.76
C GLY A 49 -0.28 -18.58 0.38
N ASN A 50 -0.08 -18.05 -0.84
CA ASN A 50 1.20 -17.52 -1.31
C ASN A 50 1.19 -15.98 -1.43
N LEU A 51 0.01 -15.36 -1.32
CA LEU A 51 -0.17 -13.93 -1.49
C LEU A 51 0.16 -13.23 -0.18
N VAL A 52 1.02 -12.23 -0.26
CA VAL A 52 1.29 -11.33 0.87
C VAL A 52 0.82 -9.94 0.52
N GLU A 53 0.04 -9.37 1.40
CA GLU A 53 -0.34 -7.96 1.38
C GLU A 53 0.26 -7.26 2.59
N GLY A 54 0.65 -6.00 2.41
CA GLY A 54 1.08 -5.20 3.54
C GLY A 54 0.86 -3.72 3.33
N ARG A 55 0.78 -2.99 4.45
CA ARG A 55 0.71 -1.53 4.47
C ARG A 55 1.61 -0.96 5.54
N TRP A 56 2.23 0.18 5.26
CA TRP A 56 3.08 0.87 6.22
C TRP A 56 2.80 2.36 6.31
N GLN A 57 3.07 2.94 7.47
CA GLN A 57 3.05 4.39 7.70
C GLN A 57 4.44 4.86 8.11
N ARG A 58 4.98 5.88 7.42
CA ARG A 58 6.29 6.46 7.77
C ARG A 58 6.28 7.03 9.20
N PRO A 59 7.42 7.00 9.92
CA PRO A 59 7.50 7.53 11.28
C PRO A 59 7.14 9.02 11.37
N ARG A 60 7.56 9.80 10.36
CA ARG A 60 7.02 11.15 10.14
C ARG A 60 5.73 10.98 9.34
N LYS A 61 4.59 11.13 10.02
CA LYS A 61 3.25 11.10 9.41
C LYS A 61 3.18 11.98 8.16
N GLY A 62 2.31 11.63 7.22
CA GLY A 62 2.18 12.32 5.93
C GLY A 62 2.59 11.46 4.72
N GLN A 63 3.10 10.25 4.95
CA GLN A 63 3.40 9.27 3.91
C GLN A 63 3.06 7.86 4.39
N TRP A 64 2.33 7.13 3.58
CA TRP A 64 2.01 5.72 3.79
C TRP A 64 2.22 4.96 2.49
N GLY A 65 2.25 3.64 2.57
CA GLY A 65 2.30 2.82 1.37
C GLY A 65 1.68 1.46 1.55
N LYS A 66 1.57 0.76 0.43
CA LYS A 66 1.09 -0.61 0.34
C LYS A 66 2.04 -1.44 -0.50
N LEU A 67 2.13 -2.71 -0.17
CA LEU A 67 2.86 -3.71 -0.93
C LEU A 67 1.99 -4.93 -1.17
N GLN A 68 2.22 -5.59 -2.29
CA GLN A 68 1.59 -6.85 -2.63
C GLN A 68 2.60 -7.72 -3.36
N GLY A 69 2.69 -8.99 -2.97
CA GLY A 69 3.73 -9.87 -3.46
C GLY A 69 3.44 -11.33 -3.23
N ASN A 70 4.40 -12.17 -3.58
CA ASN A 70 4.33 -13.61 -3.36
C ASN A 70 5.46 -14.07 -2.45
N ALA A 71 5.13 -14.92 -1.49
CA ALA A 71 6.09 -15.59 -0.64
C ALA A 71 6.47 -16.97 -1.21
N ASP A 72 7.77 -17.27 -1.17
CA ASP A 72 8.35 -18.58 -1.42
C ASP A 72 9.29 -18.90 -0.25
N GLY A 73 8.77 -19.69 0.70
CA GLY A 73 9.45 -19.96 1.97
C GLY A 73 9.77 -18.67 2.73
N ASN A 74 11.06 -18.41 2.95
CA ASN A 74 11.53 -17.21 3.65
C ASN A 74 11.81 -16.01 2.73
N LEU A 75 11.51 -16.09 1.44
CA LEU A 75 11.67 -14.99 0.49
C LEU A 75 10.31 -14.45 0.06
N LEU A 76 10.10 -13.15 0.22
CA LEU A 76 8.94 -12.42 -0.30
C LEU A 76 9.42 -11.46 -1.39
N LYS A 77 8.86 -11.55 -2.60
CA LYS A 77 9.04 -10.56 -3.66
C LYS A 77 7.75 -9.80 -3.89
N PHE A 78 7.83 -8.48 -4.02
CA PHE A 78 6.63 -7.63 -4.04
C PHE A 78 6.78 -6.39 -4.92
N ASP A 79 5.64 -5.89 -5.35
CA ASP A 79 5.44 -4.54 -5.87
C ASP A 79 4.95 -3.64 -4.73
N TRP A 80 5.31 -2.35 -4.77
CA TRP A 80 4.91 -1.38 -3.75
C TRP A 80 4.48 -0.04 -4.35
N GLU A 81 3.58 0.62 -3.63
CA GLU A 81 3.16 2.00 -3.88
C GLU A 81 3.27 2.82 -2.59
N GLU A 82 3.84 4.03 -2.66
CA GLU A 82 3.90 4.98 -1.54
C GLU A 82 3.16 6.26 -1.93
N PHE A 83 2.33 6.76 -1.03
CA PHE A 83 1.48 7.93 -1.19
C PHE A 83 1.92 9.04 -0.24
N VAL A 84 1.70 10.29 -0.66
CA VAL A 84 1.86 11.48 0.18
C VAL A 84 0.48 12.01 0.56
N ASP A 85 0.19 12.11 1.86
CA ASP A 85 -1.09 12.58 2.35
C ASP A 85 -1.35 14.04 1.95
N GLY A 86 -2.58 14.35 1.55
CA GLY A 86 -3.00 15.69 1.15
C GLY A 86 -2.45 16.17 -0.20
N LEU A 87 -1.69 15.34 -0.91
CA LEU A 87 -1.21 15.66 -2.26
C LEU A 87 -2.06 14.93 -3.30
N VAL A 88 -2.66 15.68 -4.23
CA VAL A 88 -3.40 15.14 -5.38
C VAL A 88 -2.63 15.47 -6.66
N GLY A 89 -2.43 14.47 -7.52
CA GLY A 89 -1.77 14.61 -8.82
C GLY A 89 -0.67 13.58 -9.06
N PRO A 90 -0.01 13.58 -10.24
CA PRO A 90 0.93 12.54 -10.65
C PRO A 90 2.12 12.32 -9.70
N ASN A 91 2.51 13.35 -8.94
CA ASN A 91 3.61 13.29 -7.97
C ASN A 91 3.18 12.82 -6.57
N SER A 92 1.90 12.53 -6.37
CA SER A 92 1.36 12.02 -5.10
C SER A 92 1.74 10.57 -4.80
N LYS A 93 2.18 9.83 -5.83
CA LYS A 93 2.48 8.40 -5.75
C LYS A 93 3.88 8.09 -6.25
N LYS A 94 4.57 7.21 -5.53
CA LYS A 94 5.79 6.53 -5.97
C LYS A 94 5.51 5.05 -6.07
N VAL A 95 6.17 4.38 -7.00
CA VAL A 95 6.03 2.93 -7.20
C VAL A 95 7.39 2.27 -7.34
N GLY A 96 7.46 0.99 -7.00
CA GLY A 96 8.65 0.20 -7.22
C GLY A 96 8.46 -1.27 -6.91
N LYS A 97 9.58 -1.99 -6.93
CA LYS A 97 9.66 -3.40 -6.57
C LYS A 97 10.58 -3.57 -5.37
N GLY A 98 10.48 -4.71 -4.72
CA GLY A 98 11.34 -5.04 -3.59
C GLY A 98 11.29 -6.51 -3.24
N TYR A 99 12.11 -6.86 -2.26
CA TYR A 99 12.09 -8.18 -1.66
C TYR A 99 12.36 -8.08 -0.16
N PHE A 100 11.89 -9.08 0.58
CA PHE A 100 12.23 -9.32 1.98
C PHE A 100 12.71 -10.75 2.15
N LEU A 101 13.72 -10.93 2.98
CA LEU A 101 14.10 -12.21 3.55
C LEU A 101 13.69 -12.25 5.01
N TYR A 102 12.91 -13.27 5.36
CA TYR A 102 12.61 -13.59 6.74
C TYR A 102 13.83 -14.26 7.39
N THR A 103 14.24 -13.73 8.54
CA THR A 103 15.40 -14.20 9.28
C THR A 103 15.05 -14.34 10.76
N ARG A 104 15.42 -15.48 11.36
CA ARG A 104 15.42 -15.66 12.81
C ARG A 104 16.87 -15.53 13.28
N PRO A 105 17.24 -14.45 14.01
CA PRO A 105 18.58 -14.32 14.57
C PRO A 105 18.92 -15.50 15.48
N THR A 106 20.20 -15.75 15.71
CA THR A 106 20.65 -16.74 16.69
C THR A 106 20.64 -16.13 18.09
N GLY A 107 20.12 -16.87 19.07
CA GLY A 107 20.06 -16.43 20.47
C GLY A 107 18.75 -16.81 21.14
N GLU A 108 18.71 -16.69 22.47
CA GLU A 108 17.47 -16.86 23.24
C GLU A 108 16.66 -15.56 23.23
N ASN A 109 15.34 -15.66 23.11
CA ASN A 109 14.41 -14.52 23.15
C ASN A 109 14.70 -13.41 22.12
N VAL A 110 15.21 -13.77 20.95
CA VAL A 110 15.37 -12.84 19.83
C VAL A 110 14.09 -12.73 19.02
N ASP A 111 13.82 -11.53 18.51
CA ASP A 111 12.70 -11.26 17.62
C ASP A 111 13.06 -11.64 16.19
N ASP A 112 12.09 -12.22 15.48
CA ASP A 112 12.24 -12.45 14.05
C ASP A 112 12.34 -11.11 13.30
N GLU A 113 13.06 -11.11 12.19
CA GLU A 113 13.34 -9.91 11.42
C GLU A 113 13.03 -10.15 9.95
N ILE A 114 12.71 -9.06 9.25
CA ILE A 114 12.75 -9.01 7.79
C ILE A 114 13.89 -8.10 7.37
N VAL A 115 14.66 -8.55 6.39
CA VAL A 115 15.78 -7.81 5.81
C VAL A 115 15.62 -7.83 4.30
N GLY A 116 15.71 -6.68 3.66
CA GLY A 116 15.56 -6.61 2.22
C GLY A 116 15.85 -5.24 1.66
N GLN A 117 15.40 -5.04 0.43
CA GLN A 117 15.56 -3.77 -0.26
C GLN A 117 14.31 -3.43 -1.06
N ILE A 118 14.11 -2.14 -1.26
CA ILE A 118 13.12 -1.60 -2.21
C ILE A 118 13.83 -0.74 -3.27
N GLY A 119 13.61 -1.05 -4.54
CA GLY A 119 14.01 -0.23 -5.67
C GLY A 119 12.84 0.63 -6.18
N ARG A 120 13.12 1.50 -7.16
CA ARG A 120 12.11 2.36 -7.80
C ARG A 120 11.78 1.83 -9.19
N GLY A 121 10.52 2.00 -9.63
CA GLY A 121 10.07 1.49 -10.93
C GLY A 121 10.30 -0.02 -11.03
N ASP A 122 11.05 -0.46 -12.02
CA ASP A 122 11.32 -1.88 -12.26
C ASP A 122 12.51 -2.44 -11.45
N ASP A 123 13.20 -1.62 -10.66
CA ASP A 123 14.30 -2.08 -9.81
C ASP A 123 13.77 -2.80 -8.55
N GLU A 124 14.25 -4.02 -8.29
CA GLU A 124 14.02 -4.76 -7.03
C GLU A 124 14.98 -4.32 -5.91
N VAL A 125 16.09 -3.67 -6.25
CA VAL A 125 17.17 -3.28 -5.32
C VAL A 125 17.32 -1.76 -5.25
N GLY A 126 17.72 -1.24 -4.09
CA GLY A 126 17.85 0.20 -3.89
C GLY A 126 18.09 0.57 -2.43
N THR A 127 17.02 0.93 -1.73
CA THR A 127 17.08 1.34 -0.31
C THR A 127 16.92 0.12 0.57
N GLU A 128 17.84 -0.06 1.52
CA GLU A 128 17.74 -1.12 2.52
C GLU A 128 16.54 -0.90 3.44
N TRP A 129 15.85 -1.99 3.72
CA TRP A 129 14.75 -2.04 4.67
C TRP A 129 14.96 -3.21 5.59
N LYS A 130 15.33 -2.89 6.83
CA LYS A 130 15.35 -3.81 7.96
C LYS A 130 14.20 -3.49 8.91
N ALA A 131 13.46 -4.51 9.33
CA ALA A 131 12.38 -4.36 10.31
C ALA A 131 12.30 -5.56 11.25
N ILE A 132 11.90 -5.32 12.49
CA ILE A 132 11.80 -6.32 13.55
C ILE A 132 10.32 -6.67 13.77
N LYS A 133 9.99 -7.95 13.78
CA LYS A 133 8.64 -8.45 14.05
C LYS A 133 8.27 -8.16 15.50
N GLN A 134 7.15 -7.47 15.70
CA GLN A 134 6.61 -7.15 17.01
C GLN A 134 5.86 -8.36 17.56
N ARG A 135 6.19 -8.79 18.78
CA ARG A 135 5.49 -9.91 19.43
C ARG A 135 4.06 -9.53 19.80
N ASN A 136 3.15 -10.49 19.71
CA ASN A 136 1.76 -10.36 20.20
C ASN A 136 1.02 -9.13 19.64
N THR A 137 1.38 -8.68 18.44
CA THR A 137 0.76 -7.53 17.78
C THR A 137 0.11 -8.00 16.49
N GLU A 138 -1.21 -7.93 16.45
CA GLU A 138 -1.98 -8.31 15.26
C GLU A 138 -1.87 -7.21 14.19
N PRO A 139 -1.74 -7.60 12.91
CA PRO A 139 -1.78 -6.63 11.82
C PRO A 139 -3.18 -6.05 11.66
N ASP A 140 -3.24 -4.76 11.33
CA ASP A 140 -4.46 -4.04 11.00
C ASP A 140 -4.13 -3.19 9.77
N ILE A 141 -4.24 -3.84 8.61
CA ILE A 141 -3.97 -3.21 7.32
C ILE A 141 -4.93 -2.03 7.08
N ASN A 142 -6.16 -2.10 7.59
CA ASN A 142 -7.17 -1.07 7.36
C ASN A 142 -6.92 0.21 8.18
N SER A 143 -6.15 0.12 9.27
CA SER A 143 -5.72 1.31 10.02
C SER A 143 -4.71 2.20 9.29
N ILE A 144 -4.06 1.70 8.24
CA ILE A 144 -3.04 2.41 7.48
C ILE A 144 -3.59 2.83 6.11
N GLY A 145 -3.68 4.13 5.93
CA GLY A 145 -4.16 4.77 4.71
C GLY A 145 -4.63 6.19 5.01
N GLY A 146 -4.50 7.07 4.03
CA GLY A 146 -5.18 8.35 3.97
C GLY A 146 -6.19 8.32 2.82
N SER A 147 -7.14 9.26 2.80
CA SER A 147 -8.14 9.46 1.74
C SER A 147 -7.53 9.89 0.39
N GLY A 148 -6.45 9.23 -0.05
CA GLY A 148 -5.83 9.45 -1.34
C GLY A 148 -6.68 8.85 -2.44
N ALA A 149 -6.56 9.34 -3.67
CA ALA A 149 -7.46 9.11 -4.81
C ALA A 149 -7.80 7.63 -5.18
N ALA A 150 -7.20 6.63 -4.53
CA ALA A 150 -7.57 5.22 -4.65
C ALA A 150 -8.68 4.78 -3.67
N ASP A 151 -8.86 5.47 -2.55
CA ASP A 151 -10.02 5.32 -1.64
C ASP A 151 -11.20 6.21 -2.08
N VAL A 152 -11.01 7.01 -3.13
CA VAL A 152 -12.11 7.57 -3.93
C VAL A 152 -12.60 6.52 -4.93
N GLY A 153 -12.79 5.29 -4.45
CA GLY A 153 -13.62 4.30 -5.11
C GLY A 153 -15.07 4.71 -4.91
N GLY A 154 -15.59 5.52 -5.83
CA GLY A 154 -17.02 5.79 -5.99
C GLY A 154 -17.77 5.96 -4.68
N GLY A 155 -17.46 7.02 -3.93
CA GLY A 155 -18.42 7.54 -2.97
C GLY A 155 -19.71 7.79 -3.73
N ASP A 156 -20.71 7.01 -3.40
CA ASP A 156 -22.10 7.13 -3.79
C ASP A 156 -22.53 8.60 -3.66
N TRP A 157 -22.42 9.37 -4.74
CA TRP A 157 -22.93 10.75 -4.81
C TRP A 157 -24.46 10.77 -5.00
N ASP A 158 -25.12 9.63 -4.80
CA ASP A 158 -26.57 9.46 -4.88
C ASP A 158 -27.12 8.71 -3.65
N SER A 159 -26.48 8.85 -2.48
CA SER A 159 -27.14 8.49 -1.22
C SER A 159 -28.07 9.62 -0.81
N ASP A 160 -29.28 9.55 -1.38
CA ASP A 160 -30.55 10.03 -0.85
C ASP A 160 -30.44 11.04 0.31
N ASN A 161 -30.52 12.32 -0.04
CA ASN A 161 -30.95 13.35 0.88
C ASN A 161 -32.46 13.15 1.15
N THR A 162 -32.82 12.06 1.86
CA THR A 162 -34.15 11.92 2.48
C THR A 162 -34.12 12.69 3.79
N GLU A 163 -34.07 14.02 3.69
CA GLU A 163 -34.67 14.86 4.71
C GLU A 163 -36.17 14.59 4.64
N GLY A 164 -36.69 13.84 5.61
CA GLY A 164 -38.12 13.72 5.88
C GLY A 164 -38.68 15.03 6.42
N GLY A 165 -38.66 16.08 5.59
CA GLY A 165 -39.37 17.32 5.81
C GLY A 165 -40.60 17.34 4.91
N GLU A 166 -41.78 17.15 5.49
CA GLU A 166 -43.05 17.47 4.84
C GLU A 166 -42.99 18.92 4.30
N PRO A 167 -43.33 19.18 3.03
CA PRO A 167 -43.37 20.53 2.51
C PRO A 167 -44.54 21.27 3.16
N ASP A 168 -44.25 22.25 4.01
CA ASP A 168 -45.22 23.28 4.41
C ASP A 168 -45.74 23.99 3.15
N GLU A 169 -47.06 24.10 3.05
CA GLU A 169 -47.76 24.76 1.96
C GLU A 169 -47.30 26.23 1.83
N PRO A 170 -47.07 26.74 0.61
CA PRO A 170 -46.67 28.12 0.42
C PRO A 170 -47.80 29.07 0.81
N THR A 171 -47.62 29.78 1.94
CA THR A 171 -48.46 30.91 2.31
C THR A 171 -48.43 31.96 1.20
N GLU A 172 -49.58 32.23 0.57
CA GLU A 172 -49.76 33.32 -0.40
C GLU A 172 -49.42 34.67 0.24
N PRO A 173 -48.69 35.57 -0.45
CA PRO A 173 -48.48 36.92 0.04
C PRO A 173 -49.79 37.71 -0.05
N GLU A 174 -50.26 38.17 1.11
CA GLU A 174 -51.38 39.10 1.27
C GLU A 174 -51.07 40.40 0.50
N VAL A 175 -51.93 40.71 -0.46
CA VAL A 175 -51.84 41.92 -1.29
C VAL A 175 -52.32 43.11 -0.45
N GLU A 176 -51.39 43.84 0.16
CA GLU A 176 -51.69 45.11 0.83
C GLU A 176 -52.00 46.17 -0.24
N ALA A 177 -53.26 46.60 -0.33
CA ALA A 177 -53.70 47.70 -1.19
C ALA A 177 -53.35 49.04 -0.53
N PRO A 178 -52.73 50.00 -1.23
CA PRO A 178 -52.63 51.35 -0.71
C PRO A 178 -53.97 52.08 -0.91
N GLU A 179 -54.62 52.45 0.19
CA GLU A 179 -55.61 53.53 0.21
C GLU A 179 -54.91 54.85 -0.17
N LEU A 180 -55.38 55.53 -1.22
CA LEU A 180 -55.59 56.99 -1.32
C LEU A 180 -56.42 57.32 -2.58
#